data_AF-A0A7L5E6D6-F1
#
_entry.id   AF-A0A7L5E6D6-F1
#
_cell.length_a   1.000
_cell.length_b   1.000
_cell.length_c   1.000
_cell.angle_alpha   90.00
_cell.angle_beta   90.00
_cell.angle_gamma   90.00
#
_symmetry.space_group_name_H-M   'P 1'
#
loop_
_entity.id
_entity.type
_entity.pdbx_description
1 polymer ?
#
loop_
_entity_poly.entity_id
_entity_poly.type
_entity_poly.pdbx_seq_one_letter_code
_entity_poly.pdbx_strand_id
1 'polypeptide(L)'
;MEKVAKCPVCKQGDLIEGASSYMCNHFKSVDDKCSFTIYKSYFGKDITKEIVIQLATDKETDFFNDLVNRDNKPFSAKLVIQEGLIKPVFENKELQTSCPKCGKRVHVSSKAFICEGYIQNKACDLYIGRNVAGVMLSENDAEVLLNGSSTDFRTDFISQQNKEFGAKIILDEDFKTKFVFEVAKCPKCKTGSILGNAKAFSCSNFKDQQIKCDFVIWRQISGKEISANDVIALCENGSTGVIKSFKKKGSGDTFSGKLSLSQDYKVSVV
;
A
#
# COMPACT_ATOMS: atom_id res chain seq x y z
N MET A 1 26.43 -4.22 31.68
CA MET A 1 26.69 -4.54 30.27
C MET A 1 25.82 -5.73 29.91
N GLU A 2 24.73 -5.49 29.20
CA GLU A 2 23.73 -6.51 28.91
C GLU A 2 24.05 -7.20 27.57
N LYS A 3 23.91 -8.53 27.53
CA LYS A 3 23.98 -9.30 26.28
C LYS A 3 22.72 -9.06 25.44
N VAL A 4 22.92 -8.75 24.16
CA VAL A 4 21.83 -8.49 23.21
C VAL A 4 21.64 -9.66 22.24
N ALA A 5 22.71 -10.10 21.58
CA ALA A 5 22.66 -11.17 20.58
C ALA A 5 24.03 -11.84 20.41
N LYS A 6 24.09 -12.98 19.69
CA LYS A 6 25.37 -13.57 19.28
C LYS A 6 26.04 -12.69 18.22
N CYS A 7 27.36 -12.55 18.24
CA CYS A 7 28.06 -11.74 17.23
C CYS A 7 27.93 -12.39 15.83
N PRO A 8 27.36 -11.71 14.82
CA PRO A 8 27.16 -12.27 13.48
C PRO A 8 28.46 -12.39 12.67
N VAL A 9 29.51 -11.66 13.07
CA VAL A 9 30.80 -11.63 12.37
C VAL A 9 31.71 -12.76 12.83
N CYS A 10 32.08 -12.81 14.11
CA CYS A 10 33.01 -13.82 14.60
C CYS A 10 32.32 -15.10 15.09
N LYS A 11 31.01 -15.06 15.39
CA LYS A 11 30.23 -16.16 16.00
C LYS A 11 30.75 -16.70 17.35
N GLN A 12 31.85 -16.18 17.86
CA GLN A 12 32.47 -16.60 19.12
C GLN A 12 32.01 -15.73 20.30
N GLY A 13 31.92 -14.41 20.09
CA GLY A 13 31.46 -13.46 21.10
C GLY A 13 29.97 -13.19 21.08
N ASP A 14 29.55 -12.37 22.02
CA ASP A 14 28.22 -11.79 22.12
C ASP A 14 28.30 -10.27 21.89
N LEU A 15 27.25 -9.70 21.30
CA LEU A 15 27.05 -8.25 21.24
C LEU A 15 26.56 -7.78 22.60
N ILE A 16 27.30 -6.84 23.18
CA ILE A 16 27.03 -6.24 24.48
C ILE A 16 26.66 -4.78 24.30
N GLU A 17 25.60 -4.35 24.97
CA GLU A 17 25.17 -2.96 24.93
C GLU A 17 26.08 -2.04 25.77
N GLY A 18 26.57 -0.99 25.12
CA GLY A 18 27.27 0.15 25.71
C GLY A 18 26.51 1.47 25.54
N ALA A 19 27.14 2.57 25.93
CA ALA A 19 26.50 3.90 25.92
C ALA A 19 26.12 4.38 24.50
N SER A 20 27.02 4.21 23.53
CA SER A 20 26.87 4.73 22.15
C SER A 20 26.81 3.64 21.07
N SER A 21 27.00 2.38 21.44
CA SER A 21 27.08 1.26 20.50
C SER A 21 26.86 -0.10 21.17
N TYR A 22 26.68 -1.12 20.34
CA TYR A 22 26.68 -2.54 20.68
C TYR A 22 27.97 -3.16 20.14
N MET A 23 28.79 -3.70 21.03
CA MET A 23 30.15 -4.15 20.69
C MET A 23 30.31 -5.65 20.92
N CYS A 24 31.05 -6.33 20.05
CA CYS A 24 31.43 -7.71 20.31
C CYS A 24 32.41 -7.78 21.49
N ASN A 25 32.16 -8.70 22.42
CA ASN A 25 33.04 -8.93 23.58
C ASN A 25 34.08 -10.05 23.38
N HIS A 26 34.25 -10.58 22.16
CA HIS A 26 35.23 -11.63 21.92
C HIS A 26 36.65 -11.10 21.91
N PHE A 27 37.45 -11.57 22.87
CA PHE A 27 38.87 -11.25 23.00
C PHE A 27 39.59 -12.46 23.59
N LYS A 28 40.47 -13.10 22.80
CA LYS A 28 41.35 -14.19 23.26
C LYS A 28 42.81 -13.73 23.35
N SER A 29 43.26 -12.94 22.38
CA SER A 29 44.55 -12.24 22.39
C SER A 29 44.45 -10.95 21.59
N VAL A 30 45.54 -10.17 21.50
CA VAL A 30 45.58 -8.96 20.66
C VAL A 30 45.33 -9.28 19.18
N ASP A 31 45.86 -10.42 18.72
CA ASP A 31 45.73 -10.90 17.34
C ASP A 31 44.42 -11.68 17.08
N ASP A 32 43.78 -12.18 18.15
CA ASP A 32 42.53 -12.94 18.10
C ASP A 32 41.44 -12.23 18.92
N LYS A 33 41.02 -11.07 18.42
CA LYS A 33 39.91 -10.26 18.95
C LYS A 33 38.93 -9.87 17.86
N CYS A 34 37.65 -9.76 18.21
CA CYS A 34 36.63 -9.23 17.29
C CYS A 34 36.33 -7.77 17.64
N SER A 35 36.49 -6.86 16.67
CA SER A 35 36.20 -5.43 16.84
C SER A 35 34.85 -5.01 16.25
N PHE A 36 33.98 -5.97 15.91
CA PHE A 36 32.68 -5.67 15.33
C PHE A 36 31.82 -4.81 16.25
N THR A 37 31.28 -3.72 15.71
CA THR A 37 30.53 -2.70 16.44
C THR A 37 29.32 -2.26 15.62
N ILE A 38 28.17 -2.14 16.27
CA ILE A 38 26.95 -1.55 15.72
C ILE A 38 26.68 -0.27 16.51
N TYR A 39 26.76 0.89 15.87
CA TYR A 39 26.45 2.17 16.53
C TYR A 39 24.96 2.30 16.81
N LYS A 40 24.59 3.07 17.85
CA LYS A 40 23.19 3.37 18.17
C LYS A 40 22.49 4.27 17.16
N SER A 41 23.20 4.79 16.16
CA SER A 41 22.64 5.58 15.08
C SER A 41 23.34 5.30 13.75
N TYR A 42 22.57 5.13 12.67
CA TYR A 42 23.05 5.12 11.28
C TYR A 42 22.12 5.94 10.40
N PHE A 43 22.68 6.83 9.57
CA PHE A 43 21.91 7.62 8.58
C PHE A 43 20.69 8.34 9.19
N GLY A 44 20.88 8.93 10.38
CA GLY A 44 19.84 9.64 11.14
C GLY A 44 18.75 8.76 11.76
N LYS A 45 18.91 7.43 11.71
CA LYS A 45 18.00 6.47 12.34
C LYS A 45 18.58 5.91 13.63
N ASP A 46 17.77 5.91 14.67
CA ASP A 46 18.08 5.27 15.94
C ASP A 46 18.02 3.74 15.80
N ILE A 47 19.06 3.08 16.30
CA ILE A 47 19.23 1.63 16.20
C ILE A 47 18.84 1.03 17.54
N THR A 48 17.59 0.56 17.61
CA THR A 48 17.04 -0.08 18.80
C THR A 48 17.62 -1.47 19.00
N LYS A 49 17.42 -2.04 20.20
CA LYS A 49 17.85 -3.40 20.54
C LYS A 49 17.23 -4.44 19.58
N GLU A 50 16.00 -4.23 19.16
CA GLU A 50 15.29 -5.08 18.20
C GLU A 50 15.99 -5.06 16.83
N ILE A 51 16.38 -3.87 16.34
CA ILE A 51 17.14 -3.74 15.08
C ILE A 51 18.51 -4.43 15.20
N VAL A 52 19.17 -4.35 16.36
CA VAL A 52 20.44 -5.07 16.60
C VAL A 52 20.24 -6.58 16.56
N ILE A 53 19.18 -7.09 17.18
CA ILE A 53 18.84 -8.52 17.15
C ILE A 53 18.55 -8.97 15.72
N GLN A 54 17.81 -8.16 14.94
CA GLN A 54 17.55 -8.41 13.53
C GLN A 54 18.84 -8.47 12.72
N LEU A 55 19.70 -7.44 12.82
CA LEU A 55 21.03 -7.43 12.18
C LEU A 55 21.90 -8.62 12.59
N ALA A 56 21.85 -9.05 13.85
CA ALA A 56 22.62 -10.19 14.33
C ALA A 56 22.10 -11.54 13.78
N THR A 57 20.78 -11.64 13.53
CA THR A 57 20.12 -12.88 13.11
C THR A 57 20.09 -12.99 11.58
N ASP A 58 19.59 -11.95 10.93
CA ASP A 58 19.29 -11.93 9.50
C ASP A 58 20.45 -11.33 8.68
N LYS A 59 21.41 -10.67 9.35
CA LYS A 59 22.50 -9.86 8.75
C LYS A 59 22.02 -8.63 7.97
N GLU A 60 20.74 -8.36 8.00
CA GLU A 60 20.11 -7.18 7.41
C GLU A 60 18.90 -6.73 8.24
N THR A 61 18.47 -5.49 8.01
CA THR A 61 17.24 -4.95 8.60
C THR A 61 16.07 -5.05 7.63
N ASP A 62 14.88 -4.78 8.14
CA ASP A 62 13.77 -4.33 7.31
C ASP A 62 14.14 -3.07 6.51
N PHE A 63 13.40 -2.83 5.43
CA PHE A 63 13.63 -1.67 4.59
C PHE A 63 13.17 -0.40 5.29
N PHE A 64 14.08 0.58 5.40
CA PHE A 64 13.79 1.86 6.02
C PHE A 64 13.48 2.92 4.98
N ASN A 65 12.43 3.71 5.22
CA ASN A 65 11.92 4.73 4.30
C ASN A 65 12.31 6.17 4.70
N ASP A 66 13.02 6.29 5.81
CA ASP A 66 13.22 7.49 6.62
C ASP A 66 14.70 7.78 6.91
N LEU A 67 15.64 7.11 6.20
CA LEU A 67 17.06 7.37 6.34
C LEU A 67 17.43 8.73 5.74
N VAL A 68 18.48 9.37 6.26
CA VAL A 68 18.98 10.65 5.75
C VAL A 68 20.49 10.58 5.47
N ASN A 69 20.90 11.23 4.39
CA ASN A 69 22.32 11.38 4.05
C ASN A 69 22.97 12.52 4.87
N ARG A 70 24.25 12.81 4.61
CA ARG A 70 24.98 13.89 5.30
C ARG A 70 24.40 15.28 5.10
N ASP A 71 23.72 15.53 3.98
CA ASP A 71 23.04 16.79 3.66
C ASP A 71 21.60 16.82 4.21
N ASN A 72 21.23 15.86 5.08
CA ASN A 72 19.89 15.65 5.59
C ASN A 72 18.84 15.36 4.49
N LYS A 73 19.28 14.89 3.31
CA LYS A 73 18.38 14.47 2.23
C LYS A 73 17.88 13.05 2.51
N PRO A 74 16.56 12.81 2.48
CA PRO A 74 16.00 11.51 2.78
C PRO A 74 16.27 10.51 1.65
N PHE A 75 16.56 9.27 2.01
CA PHE A 75 16.67 8.12 1.12
C PHE A 75 16.08 6.87 1.79
N SER A 76 15.99 5.76 1.05
CA SER A 76 15.45 4.52 1.57
C SER A 76 16.36 3.35 1.22
N ALA A 77 16.64 2.51 2.22
CA ALA A 77 17.53 1.37 2.11
C ALA A 77 17.29 0.42 3.28
N LYS A 78 17.73 -0.84 3.15
CA LYS A 78 17.99 -1.69 4.31
C LYS A 78 19.44 -1.51 4.76
N LEU A 79 19.72 -1.73 6.04
CA LEU A 79 21.09 -1.77 6.55
C LEU A 79 21.57 -3.23 6.54
N VAL A 80 22.74 -3.48 5.96
CA VAL A 80 23.28 -4.84 5.78
C VAL A 80 24.69 -4.91 6.36
N ILE A 81 25.00 -6.03 7.02
CA ILE A 81 26.35 -6.35 7.45
C ILE A 81 27.15 -6.84 6.24
N GLN A 82 28.08 -6.03 5.76
CA GLN A 82 29.00 -6.37 4.69
C GLN A 82 30.44 -6.18 5.17
N GLU A 83 31.23 -7.25 5.14
CA GLU A 83 32.65 -7.21 5.55
C GLU A 83 32.85 -6.68 6.99
N GLY A 84 31.91 -6.98 7.89
CA GLY A 84 31.95 -6.50 9.27
C GLY A 84 31.59 -5.02 9.44
N LEU A 85 31.07 -4.36 8.41
CA LEU A 85 30.57 -2.99 8.45
C LEU A 85 29.07 -2.96 8.15
N ILE A 86 28.37 -1.98 8.73
CA ILE A 86 26.98 -1.71 8.38
C ILE A 86 26.94 -0.75 7.19
N LYS A 87 26.42 -1.22 6.05
CA LYS A 87 26.28 -0.44 4.81
C LYS A 87 24.81 -0.37 4.39
N PRO A 88 24.33 0.75 3.84
CA PRO A 88 23.00 0.84 3.25
C PRO A 88 23.00 0.07 1.92
N VAL A 89 22.01 -0.81 1.74
CA VAL A 89 21.76 -1.49 0.48
C VAL A 89 20.40 -1.03 -0.04
N PHE A 90 20.45 -0.43 -1.22
CA PHE A 90 19.26 0.04 -1.92
C PHE A 90 18.58 -1.14 -2.61
N GLU A 91 17.26 -1.18 -2.56
CA GLU A 91 16.50 -2.15 -3.33
C GLU A 91 16.27 -1.58 -4.72
N ASN A 92 16.88 -2.20 -5.74
CA ASN A 92 16.60 -1.87 -7.15
C ASN A 92 15.38 -2.64 -7.59
N LYS A 93 14.22 -2.30 -7.02
CA LYS A 93 12.95 -2.90 -7.41
C LYS A 93 12.39 -2.16 -8.61
N GLU A 94 11.86 -2.91 -9.57
CA GLU A 94 11.28 -2.41 -10.81
C GLU A 94 9.90 -3.03 -11.03
N LEU A 95 9.00 -2.27 -11.64
CA LEU A 95 7.72 -2.80 -12.12
C LEU A 95 7.94 -3.62 -13.39
N GLN A 96 7.03 -4.56 -13.64
CA GLN A 96 6.99 -5.34 -14.87
C GLN A 96 6.58 -4.45 -16.05
N THR A 97 5.61 -3.57 -15.84
CA THR A 97 5.14 -2.65 -16.88
C THR A 97 6.15 -1.55 -17.13
N SER A 98 6.55 -1.39 -18.38
CA SER A 98 7.42 -0.30 -18.82
C SER A 98 6.68 1.04 -18.82
N CYS A 99 7.43 2.15 -18.73
CA CYS A 99 6.89 3.49 -18.72
C CYS A 99 6.06 3.75 -20.00
N PRO A 100 4.76 4.03 -19.90
CA PRO A 100 3.92 4.27 -21.07
C PRO A 100 4.26 5.56 -21.82
N LYS A 101 5.00 6.50 -21.21
CA LYS A 101 5.46 7.72 -21.89
C LYS A 101 6.66 7.50 -22.83
N CYS A 102 7.59 6.61 -22.45
CA CYS A 102 8.90 6.53 -23.12
C CYS A 102 9.48 5.12 -23.28
N GLY A 103 8.79 4.09 -22.82
CA GLY A 103 9.20 2.68 -22.92
C GLY A 103 10.32 2.24 -21.97
N LYS A 104 10.91 3.14 -21.17
CA LYS A 104 11.95 2.79 -20.19
C LYS A 104 11.39 2.11 -18.94
N ARG A 105 12.26 1.54 -18.11
CA ARG A 105 11.90 0.89 -16.85
C ARG A 105 11.27 1.87 -15.85
N VAL A 106 10.44 1.33 -14.96
CA VAL A 106 9.86 2.07 -13.83
C VAL A 106 10.37 1.47 -12.54
N HIS A 107 11.14 2.26 -11.78
CA HIS A 107 11.67 1.88 -10.49
C HIS A 107 10.62 2.09 -9.39
N VAL A 108 10.63 1.18 -8.42
CA VAL A 108 9.81 1.24 -7.23
C VAL A 108 10.66 1.82 -6.10
N SER A 109 10.15 2.87 -5.46
CA SER A 109 10.71 3.40 -4.23
C SER A 109 9.65 3.45 -3.14
N SER A 110 10.07 3.78 -1.92
CA SER A 110 9.17 4.02 -0.79
C SER A 110 8.19 5.17 -1.01
N LYS A 111 8.57 6.17 -1.82
CA LYS A 111 7.81 7.41 -2.03
C LYS A 111 7.04 7.45 -3.34
N ALA A 112 7.49 6.71 -4.35
CA ALA A 112 6.90 6.76 -5.68
C ALA A 112 7.32 5.60 -6.59
N PHE A 113 6.58 5.46 -7.69
CA PHE A 113 6.95 4.71 -8.88
C PHE A 113 7.48 5.70 -9.92
N ILE A 114 8.73 5.52 -10.34
CA ILE A 114 9.51 6.56 -11.02
C ILE A 114 10.13 5.99 -12.29
N CYS A 115 9.92 6.65 -13.43
CA CYS A 115 10.60 6.26 -14.65
C CYS A 115 12.12 6.45 -14.54
N GLU A 116 12.90 5.51 -15.06
CA GLU A 116 14.36 5.62 -15.19
C GLU A 116 14.79 6.95 -15.85
N GLY A 117 14.06 7.39 -16.89
CA GLY A 117 14.30 8.66 -17.57
C GLY A 117 14.12 9.91 -16.70
N TYR A 118 13.31 9.82 -15.64
CA TYR A 118 13.17 10.88 -14.64
C TYR A 118 14.48 11.06 -13.85
N ILE A 119 15.10 9.95 -13.45
CA ILE A 119 16.31 9.93 -12.62
C ILE A 119 17.53 10.36 -13.43
N GLN A 120 17.66 9.87 -14.66
CA GLN A 120 18.89 9.99 -15.43
C GLN A 120 19.18 11.40 -15.94
N ASN A 121 18.18 12.23 -16.24
CA ASN A 121 18.32 13.64 -16.66
C ASN A 121 16.95 14.37 -16.81
N LYS A 122 15.89 13.91 -16.14
CA LYS A 122 14.50 14.36 -16.40
C LYS A 122 14.08 14.27 -17.88
N ALA A 123 14.62 13.31 -18.63
CA ALA A 123 14.24 13.03 -20.01
C ALA A 123 12.80 12.48 -20.14
N CYS A 124 12.22 12.03 -19.03
CA CYS A 124 10.82 11.66 -18.87
C CYS A 124 10.33 12.20 -17.52
N ASP A 125 9.06 12.59 -17.42
CA ASP A 125 8.47 13.16 -16.21
C ASP A 125 7.49 12.21 -15.50
N LEU A 126 7.41 10.94 -15.92
CA LEU A 126 6.55 9.96 -15.24
C LEU A 126 7.00 9.76 -13.79
N TYR A 127 6.13 10.15 -12.88
CA TYR A 127 6.27 10.04 -11.44
C TYR A 127 4.88 9.82 -10.84
N ILE A 128 4.67 8.68 -10.18
CA ILE A 128 3.42 8.36 -9.48
C ILE A 128 3.75 8.29 -7.99
N GLY A 129 3.24 9.25 -7.21
CA GLY A 129 3.40 9.25 -5.76
C GLY A 129 2.80 7.98 -5.15
N ARG A 130 3.52 7.35 -4.22
CA ARG A 130 3.06 6.12 -3.56
C ARG A 130 1.99 6.41 -2.52
N ASN A 131 2.01 7.57 -1.89
CA ASN A 131 0.91 8.04 -1.04
C ASN A 131 0.01 8.99 -1.84
N VAL A 132 -1.26 8.62 -1.98
CA VAL A 132 -2.29 9.42 -2.67
C VAL A 132 -3.47 9.60 -1.71
N ALA A 133 -3.67 10.83 -1.23
CA ALA A 133 -4.76 11.17 -0.31
C ALA A 133 -4.85 10.25 0.93
N GLY A 134 -3.71 9.99 1.58
CA GLY A 134 -3.65 9.16 2.80
C GLY A 134 -3.57 7.66 2.55
N VAL A 135 -3.71 7.22 1.29
CA VAL A 135 -3.65 5.82 0.89
C VAL A 135 -2.29 5.49 0.27
N MET A 136 -1.68 4.40 0.71
CA MET A 136 -0.47 3.84 0.09
C MET A 136 -0.85 2.93 -1.08
N LEU A 137 -0.40 3.28 -2.28
CA LEU A 137 -0.49 2.47 -3.48
C LEU A 137 0.48 1.30 -3.40
N SER A 138 -0.03 0.12 -3.75
CA SER A 138 0.74 -1.09 -3.96
C SER A 138 1.46 -1.04 -5.32
N GLU A 139 2.39 -1.96 -5.53
CA GLU A 139 2.99 -2.15 -6.85
C GLU A 139 1.94 -2.57 -7.87
N ASN A 140 1.01 -3.44 -7.48
CA ASN A 140 -0.10 -3.84 -8.36
C ASN A 140 -0.96 -2.63 -8.78
N ASP A 141 -1.23 -1.69 -7.86
CA ASP A 141 -1.93 -0.45 -8.22
C ASP A 141 -1.16 0.33 -9.29
N ALA A 142 0.17 0.42 -9.18
CA ALA A 142 1.00 1.07 -10.18
C ALA A 142 1.02 0.29 -11.51
N GLU A 143 1.10 -1.04 -11.49
CA GLU A 143 1.04 -1.89 -12.69
C GLU A 143 -0.25 -1.65 -13.47
N VAL A 144 -1.41 -1.70 -12.81
CA VAL A 144 -2.70 -1.49 -13.50
C VAL A 144 -2.83 -0.07 -14.04
N LEU A 145 -2.34 0.93 -13.29
CA LEU A 145 -2.33 2.33 -13.73
C LEU A 145 -1.46 2.55 -14.97
N LEU A 146 -0.25 1.98 -14.99
CA LEU A 146 0.67 2.11 -16.13
C LEU A 146 0.19 1.35 -17.37
N ASN A 147 -0.60 0.28 -17.19
CA ASN A 147 -1.29 -0.42 -18.28
C ASN A 147 -2.56 0.29 -18.77
N GLY A 148 -2.82 1.53 -18.32
CA GLY A 148 -3.97 2.33 -18.77
C GLY A 148 -5.31 1.92 -18.15
N SER A 149 -5.28 1.08 -17.11
CA SER A 149 -6.48 0.69 -16.34
C SER A 149 -6.64 1.56 -15.09
N SER A 150 -7.76 1.37 -14.37
CA SER A 150 -7.98 1.98 -13.06
C SER A 150 -7.60 1.03 -11.93
N THR A 151 -7.26 1.59 -10.77
CA THR A 151 -7.22 0.80 -9.51
C THR A 151 -8.62 0.26 -9.17
N ASP A 152 -8.68 -0.65 -8.20
CA ASP A 152 -9.94 -0.97 -7.54
C ASP A 152 -10.55 0.29 -6.89
N PHE A 153 -11.87 0.29 -6.77
CA PHE A 153 -12.59 1.35 -6.06
C PHE A 153 -12.37 1.18 -4.56
N ARG A 154 -11.85 2.21 -3.92
CA ARG A 154 -11.59 2.26 -2.47
C ARG A 154 -12.40 3.36 -1.83
N THR A 155 -12.51 3.34 -0.50
CA THR A 155 -13.28 4.34 0.27
C THR A 155 -12.56 4.87 1.50
N ASP A 156 -11.26 4.63 1.56
CA ASP A 156 -10.37 5.01 2.64
C ASP A 156 -9.48 6.21 2.26
N PHE A 157 -9.78 6.88 1.13
CA PHE A 157 -9.10 8.12 0.77
C PHE A 157 -9.53 9.26 1.69
N ILE A 158 -8.59 10.09 2.09
CA ILE A 158 -8.79 11.18 3.05
C ILE A 158 -8.67 12.53 2.34
N SER A 159 -9.72 13.35 2.44
CA SER A 159 -9.73 14.71 1.90
C SER A 159 -8.88 15.67 2.74
N GLN A 160 -8.63 16.88 2.21
CA GLN A 160 -7.96 17.95 2.96
C GLN A 160 -8.69 18.35 4.26
N GLN A 161 -10.01 18.11 4.34
CA GLN A 161 -10.79 18.32 5.56
C GLN A 161 -10.83 17.08 6.47
N ASN A 162 -9.92 16.13 6.28
CA ASN A 162 -9.82 14.87 7.03
C ASN A 162 -11.10 14.02 6.97
N LYS A 163 -11.79 14.01 5.82
CA LYS A 163 -12.99 13.20 5.59
C LYS A 163 -12.71 12.10 4.59
N GLU A 164 -13.20 10.90 4.91
CA GLU A 164 -13.12 9.75 4.01
C GLU A 164 -14.02 9.94 2.77
N PHE A 165 -13.54 9.49 1.62
CA PHE A 165 -14.31 9.46 0.37
C PHE A 165 -13.98 8.24 -0.49
N GLY A 166 -14.91 7.89 -1.38
CA GLY A 166 -14.77 6.77 -2.31
C GLY A 166 -14.38 7.17 -3.72
N ALA A 167 -13.39 6.50 -4.28
CA ALA A 167 -12.96 6.68 -5.67
C ALA A 167 -12.15 5.48 -6.17
N LYS A 168 -11.94 5.42 -7.48
CA LYS A 168 -10.81 4.71 -8.10
C LYS A 168 -9.80 5.72 -8.62
N ILE A 169 -8.54 5.32 -8.79
CA ILE A 169 -7.51 6.15 -9.40
C ILE A 169 -7.30 5.72 -10.84
N ILE A 170 -7.13 6.69 -11.73
CA ILE A 170 -6.64 6.51 -13.11
C ILE A 170 -5.43 7.40 -13.34
N LEU A 171 -4.71 7.16 -14.42
CA LEU A 171 -3.81 8.14 -15.00
C LEU A 171 -4.57 8.95 -16.06
N ASP A 172 -4.41 10.27 -16.05
CA ASP A 172 -4.90 11.13 -17.12
C ASP A 172 -3.95 11.14 -18.34
N GLU A 173 -4.25 11.98 -19.33
CA GLU A 173 -3.48 12.11 -20.57
C GLU A 173 -2.02 12.56 -20.32
N ASP A 174 -1.77 13.27 -19.22
CA ASP A 174 -0.45 13.70 -18.76
C ASP A 174 0.22 12.68 -17.83
N PHE A 175 -0.42 11.51 -17.65
CA PHE A 175 -0.06 10.45 -16.72
C PHE A 175 0.07 10.92 -15.26
N LYS A 176 -0.80 11.84 -14.85
CA LYS A 176 -0.98 12.23 -13.45
C LYS A 176 -2.18 11.49 -12.86
N THR A 177 -2.12 11.23 -11.57
CA THR A 177 -3.19 10.51 -10.86
C THR A 177 -4.45 11.36 -10.78
N LYS A 178 -5.59 10.81 -11.20
CA LYS A 178 -6.91 11.44 -11.13
C LYS A 178 -7.91 10.51 -10.46
N PHE A 179 -8.78 11.08 -9.63
CA PHE A 179 -9.88 10.34 -9.00
C PHE A 179 -11.09 10.23 -9.91
N VAL A 180 -11.69 9.04 -9.95
CA VAL A 180 -13.00 8.79 -10.54
C VAL A 180 -13.94 8.29 -9.45
N PHE A 181 -14.96 9.10 -9.14
CA PHE A 181 -15.90 8.85 -8.04
C PHE A 181 -17.09 7.98 -8.45
N GLU A 182 -17.38 7.92 -9.75
CA GLU A 182 -18.47 7.12 -10.30
C GLU A 182 -18.10 5.64 -10.31
N VAL A 183 -18.96 4.82 -9.70
CA VAL A 183 -18.88 3.36 -9.72
C VAL A 183 -19.62 2.81 -10.94
N ALA A 184 -20.86 3.24 -11.14
CA ALA A 184 -21.74 2.81 -12.24
C ALA A 184 -22.83 3.86 -12.50
N LYS A 185 -23.60 3.70 -13.58
CA LYS A 185 -24.84 4.46 -13.78
C LYS A 185 -25.96 3.92 -12.90
N CYS A 186 -26.82 4.81 -12.39
CA CYS A 186 -27.91 4.43 -11.50
C CYS A 186 -28.98 3.64 -12.27
N PRO A 187 -29.29 2.39 -11.87
CA PRO A 187 -30.25 1.57 -12.57
C PRO A 187 -31.69 2.05 -12.38
N LYS A 188 -31.98 2.79 -11.30
CA LYS A 188 -33.33 3.29 -10.97
C LYS A 188 -33.73 4.53 -11.76
N CYS A 189 -32.91 5.59 -11.71
CA CYS A 189 -33.24 6.86 -12.38
C CYS A 189 -32.56 7.06 -13.74
N LYS A 190 -31.57 6.24 -14.10
CA LYS A 190 -30.78 6.27 -15.35
C LYS A 190 -29.97 7.55 -15.63
N THR A 191 -30.28 8.66 -14.96
CA THR A 191 -29.60 9.94 -15.12
C THR A 191 -28.50 10.16 -14.08
N GLY A 192 -28.66 9.58 -12.90
CA GLY A 192 -27.68 9.67 -11.81
C GLY A 192 -26.56 8.65 -11.94
N SER A 193 -25.49 8.90 -11.19
CA SER A 193 -24.35 7.98 -11.02
C SER A 193 -24.36 7.38 -9.62
N ILE A 194 -23.86 6.17 -9.47
CA ILE A 194 -23.65 5.51 -8.19
C ILE A 194 -22.31 5.95 -7.61
N LEU A 195 -22.35 6.53 -6.42
CA LEU A 195 -21.18 6.98 -5.67
C LEU A 195 -21.03 6.10 -4.43
N GLY A 196 -19.80 5.82 -4.00
CA GLY A 196 -19.51 4.93 -2.87
C GLY A 196 -18.90 5.64 -1.66
N ASN A 197 -19.24 5.17 -0.46
CA ASN A 197 -18.56 5.48 0.79
C ASN A 197 -18.44 4.22 1.67
N ALA A 198 -17.89 4.35 2.89
CA ALA A 198 -17.71 3.22 3.81
C ALA A 198 -19.01 2.49 4.21
N LYS A 199 -20.19 3.09 4.04
CA LYS A 199 -21.48 2.53 4.47
C LYS A 199 -22.33 2.00 3.30
N ALA A 200 -22.31 2.69 2.17
CA ALA A 200 -23.19 2.37 1.06
C ALA A 200 -22.70 2.93 -0.28
N PHE A 201 -23.29 2.39 -1.33
CA PHE A 201 -23.27 2.93 -2.68
C PHE A 201 -24.64 3.56 -2.96
N SER A 202 -24.71 4.86 -3.22
CA SER A 202 -25.98 5.57 -3.38
C SER A 202 -26.01 6.44 -4.64
N CYS A 203 -27.20 6.65 -5.17
CA CYS A 203 -27.42 7.53 -6.31
C CYS A 203 -27.02 8.98 -6.01
N SER A 204 -26.32 9.62 -6.94
CA SER A 204 -25.92 11.03 -6.89
C SER A 204 -27.12 11.97 -6.76
N ASN A 205 -28.27 11.59 -7.35
CA ASN A 205 -29.51 12.38 -7.35
C ASN A 205 -30.33 12.24 -6.05
N PHE A 206 -29.76 11.67 -4.97
CA PHE A 206 -30.47 11.51 -3.69
C PHE A 206 -30.96 12.83 -3.11
N LYS A 207 -30.15 13.90 -3.25
CA LYS A 207 -30.47 15.25 -2.76
C LYS A 207 -31.04 16.17 -3.84
N ASP A 208 -31.18 15.67 -5.06
CA ASP A 208 -31.78 16.45 -6.15
C ASP A 208 -33.26 16.69 -5.85
N GLN A 209 -33.72 17.94 -5.99
CA GLN A 209 -35.08 18.33 -5.60
C GLN A 209 -36.14 17.80 -6.56
N GLN A 210 -35.79 17.58 -7.83
CA GLN A 210 -36.73 17.17 -8.87
C GLN A 210 -36.76 15.65 -9.03
N ILE A 211 -35.58 15.02 -9.10
CA ILE A 211 -35.44 13.58 -9.36
C ILE A 211 -35.59 12.78 -8.06
N LYS A 212 -34.97 13.26 -6.96
CA LYS A 212 -35.01 12.66 -5.62
C LYS A 212 -34.87 11.12 -5.62
N CYS A 213 -33.78 10.62 -6.20
CA CYS A 213 -33.58 9.18 -6.36
C CYS A 213 -32.97 8.55 -5.09
N ASP A 214 -33.75 7.74 -4.40
CA ASP A 214 -33.41 7.04 -3.14
C ASP A 214 -32.68 5.70 -3.34
N PHE A 215 -32.22 5.39 -4.56
CA PHE A 215 -31.54 4.13 -4.82
C PHE A 215 -30.23 4.00 -4.01
N VAL A 216 -30.12 2.90 -3.27
CA VAL A 216 -28.99 2.61 -2.39
C VAL A 216 -28.71 1.11 -2.35
N ILE A 217 -27.42 0.76 -2.38
CA ILE A 217 -26.91 -0.58 -2.14
C ILE A 217 -26.05 -0.50 -0.89
N TRP A 218 -26.47 -1.18 0.18
CA TRP A 218 -25.70 -1.22 1.42
C TRP A 218 -24.39 -1.98 1.21
N ARG A 219 -23.32 -1.48 1.82
CA ARG A 219 -22.00 -2.10 1.67
C ARG A 219 -21.91 -3.45 2.40
N GLN A 220 -22.74 -3.63 3.43
CA GLN A 220 -22.86 -4.89 4.16
C GLN A 220 -24.24 -5.48 3.92
N ILE A 221 -24.30 -6.66 3.31
CA ILE A 221 -25.54 -7.41 3.10
C ILE A 221 -25.35 -8.81 3.66
N SER A 222 -26.20 -9.21 4.60
CA SER A 222 -26.11 -10.51 5.29
C SER A 222 -24.70 -10.82 5.81
N GLY A 223 -24.03 -9.81 6.39
CA GLY A 223 -22.69 -9.94 6.97
C GLY A 223 -21.55 -10.11 5.96
N LYS A 224 -21.81 -9.88 4.67
CA LYS A 224 -20.82 -9.86 3.60
C LYS A 224 -20.63 -8.44 3.09
N GLU A 225 -19.36 -8.06 2.93
CA GLU A 225 -19.00 -6.82 2.24
C GLU A 225 -19.20 -6.97 0.73
N ILE A 226 -19.89 -5.99 0.14
CA ILE A 226 -20.21 -5.93 -1.29
C ILE A 226 -19.16 -5.06 -1.99
N SER A 227 -18.51 -5.62 -3.00
CA SER A 227 -17.47 -4.92 -3.75
C SER A 227 -18.06 -3.94 -4.77
N ALA A 228 -17.24 -2.99 -5.24
CA ALA A 228 -17.67 -2.11 -6.34
C ALA A 228 -17.94 -2.90 -7.64
N ASN A 229 -17.22 -4.00 -7.89
CA ASN A 229 -17.48 -4.86 -9.04
C ASN A 229 -18.83 -5.57 -8.94
N ASP A 230 -19.25 -5.98 -7.73
CA ASP A 230 -20.61 -6.49 -7.50
C ASP A 230 -21.65 -5.40 -7.75
N VAL A 231 -21.39 -4.16 -7.33
CA VAL A 231 -22.28 -3.01 -7.58
C VAL A 231 -22.40 -2.72 -9.07
N ILE A 232 -21.29 -2.74 -9.82
CA ILE A 232 -21.27 -2.59 -11.28
C ILE A 232 -22.14 -3.68 -11.91
N ALA A 233 -21.88 -4.96 -11.60
CA ALA A 233 -22.65 -6.08 -12.13
C ALA A 233 -24.15 -5.97 -11.80
N LEU A 234 -24.49 -5.56 -10.58
CA LEU A 234 -25.87 -5.37 -10.15
C LEU A 234 -26.56 -4.22 -10.91
N CYS A 235 -25.86 -3.12 -11.16
CA CYS A 235 -26.41 -1.96 -11.88
C CYS A 235 -26.56 -2.22 -13.38
N GLU A 236 -25.63 -2.96 -13.98
CA GLU A 236 -25.61 -3.26 -15.42
C GLU A 236 -26.49 -4.46 -15.78
N ASN A 237 -26.39 -5.55 -15.01
CA ASN A 237 -27.01 -6.84 -15.34
C ASN A 237 -28.23 -7.17 -14.45
N GLY A 238 -28.54 -6.33 -13.46
CA GLY A 238 -29.59 -6.60 -12.49
C GLY A 238 -29.25 -7.69 -11.47
N SER A 239 -28.10 -8.37 -11.60
CA SER A 239 -27.64 -9.40 -10.68
C SER A 239 -26.11 -9.56 -10.69
N THR A 240 -25.56 -10.14 -9.62
CA THR A 240 -24.12 -10.43 -9.50
C THR A 240 -23.77 -11.86 -9.91
N GLY A 241 -22.48 -12.14 -10.02
CA GLY A 241 -21.97 -13.51 -9.89
C GLY A 241 -22.26 -14.12 -8.51
N VAL A 242 -21.90 -15.40 -8.33
CA VAL A 242 -22.04 -16.07 -7.03
C VAL A 242 -21.05 -15.48 -6.04
N ILE A 243 -21.57 -14.89 -4.97
CA ILE A 243 -20.80 -14.40 -3.84
C ILE A 243 -20.85 -15.46 -2.74
N LYS A 244 -19.68 -15.83 -2.24
CA LYS A 244 -19.54 -16.80 -1.15
C LYS A 244 -19.60 -16.11 0.20
N SER A 245 -19.97 -16.90 1.21
CA SER A 245 -19.84 -16.55 2.62
C SER A 245 -20.79 -15.46 3.14
N PHE A 246 -22.04 -15.43 2.66
CA PHE A 246 -23.11 -14.72 3.35
C PHE A 246 -23.44 -15.40 4.67
N LYS A 247 -23.68 -14.65 5.74
CA LYS A 247 -24.04 -15.19 7.06
C LYS A 247 -25.52 -15.54 7.11
N LYS A 248 -25.86 -16.72 7.64
CA LYS A 248 -27.24 -17.09 7.93
C LYS A 248 -27.74 -16.34 9.15
N LYS A 249 -29.02 -15.96 9.15
CA LYS A 249 -29.63 -15.27 10.29
C LYS A 249 -29.76 -16.26 11.45
N GLY A 250 -29.18 -15.92 12.61
CA GLY A 250 -29.29 -16.70 13.84
C GLY A 250 -28.38 -17.94 13.93
N SER A 251 -27.47 -18.15 12.97
CA SER A 251 -26.40 -19.15 13.09
C SER A 251 -25.05 -18.58 12.67
N GLY A 252 -23.96 -19.26 13.05
CA GLY A 252 -22.61 -18.93 12.59
C GLY A 252 -22.29 -19.42 11.18
N ASP A 253 -23.21 -20.17 10.56
CA ASP A 253 -22.99 -20.78 9.25
C ASP A 253 -23.06 -19.75 8.14
N THR A 254 -22.42 -20.10 7.03
CA THR A 254 -22.46 -19.29 5.82
C THR A 254 -23.10 -20.03 4.64
N PHE A 255 -23.52 -19.25 3.64
CA PHE A 255 -24.03 -19.76 2.37
C PHE A 255 -23.49 -18.94 1.20
N SER A 256 -23.62 -19.48 -0.01
CA SER A 256 -23.31 -18.77 -1.25
C SER A 256 -24.62 -18.38 -1.94
N GLY A 257 -24.64 -17.22 -2.58
CA GLY A 257 -25.82 -16.73 -3.30
C GLY A 257 -25.43 -15.63 -4.27
N LYS A 258 -26.40 -15.05 -4.96
CA LYS A 258 -26.20 -13.87 -5.81
C LYS A 258 -26.96 -12.70 -5.22
N LEU A 259 -26.51 -11.47 -5.46
CA LEU A 259 -27.38 -10.31 -5.27
C LEU A 259 -28.22 -10.12 -6.54
N SER A 260 -29.48 -9.75 -6.35
CA SER A 260 -30.40 -9.43 -7.44
C SER A 260 -31.21 -8.18 -7.11
N LEU A 261 -31.53 -7.39 -8.14
CA LEU A 261 -32.47 -6.28 -8.05
C LEU A 261 -33.89 -6.77 -8.30
N SER A 262 -34.79 -6.46 -7.36
CA SER A 262 -36.22 -6.63 -7.58
C SER A 262 -36.77 -5.61 -8.58
N GLN A 263 -38.02 -5.78 -9.01
CA GLN A 263 -38.74 -4.81 -9.84
C GLN A 263 -38.84 -3.42 -9.18
N ASP A 264 -38.87 -3.37 -7.85
CA ASP A 264 -38.88 -2.13 -7.05
C ASP A 264 -37.46 -1.59 -6.76
N TYR A 265 -36.43 -2.14 -7.42
CA TYR A 265 -35.02 -1.78 -7.23
C TYR A 265 -34.50 -2.01 -5.81
N LYS A 266 -35.03 -3.02 -5.10
CA LYS A 266 -34.48 -3.48 -3.82
C LYS A 266 -33.47 -4.59 -4.06
N VAL A 267 -32.39 -4.57 -3.29
CA VAL A 267 -31.34 -5.59 -3.35
C VAL A 267 -31.66 -6.73 -2.39
N SER A 268 -31.62 -7.97 -2.85
CA SER A 268 -31.74 -9.16 -2.02
C SER A 268 -30.75 -10.24 -2.41
N VAL A 269 -30.38 -11.10 -1.45
CA VAL A 269 -29.64 -12.33 -1.73
C VAL A 269 -30.62 -13.38 -2.25
N VAL A 270 -30.32 -13.97 -3.41
CA VAL A 270 -31.09 -15.04 -4.07
C VAL A 270 -30.22 -16.27 -4.34
#